data_AF-A0A7V0VG92-F1
#
_entry.id   AF-A0A7V0VG92-F1
#
_cell.length_a   1.000
_cell.length_b   1.000
_cell.length_c   1.000
_cell.angle_alpha   90.00
_cell.angle_beta   90.00
_cell.angle_gamma   90.00
#
_symmetry.space_group_name_H-M   'P 1'
#
loop_
_entity.id
_entity.type
_entity.pdbx_description
1 polymer ?
#
loop_
_entity_poly.entity_id
_entity_poly.type
_entity_poly.pdbx_seq_one_letter_code
_entity_poly.pdbx_strand_id
1 'polypeptide(L)'
;MAFTGKEEHQITLEEAIKLIQNFKNKQTGQDVKAHYFGKEALLKLLEQDGCVGIRIYYAAHEDGTPELVIVGVNEGGSDLTEGIILERNWPCPPYCDGESKLNS
;
A
#
# COMPACT_ATOMS: atom_id res chain seq x y z
N MET A 1 -0.69 -10.30 21.00
CA MET A 1 -1.90 -10.18 20.18
C MET A 1 -1.63 -10.94 18.90
N ALA A 2 -2.52 -11.86 18.50
CA ALA A 2 -2.40 -12.58 17.25
C ALA A 2 -3.17 -11.82 16.17
N PHE A 3 -2.64 -11.76 14.96
CA PHE A 3 -3.35 -11.24 13.79
C PHE A 3 -4.27 -12.33 13.26
N THR A 4 -5.53 -12.00 13.02
CA THR A 4 -6.57 -12.96 12.65
C THR A 4 -7.05 -12.82 11.21
N GLY A 5 -6.66 -11.74 10.53
CA GLY A 5 -7.12 -11.40 9.17
C GLY A 5 -8.59 -10.99 9.12
N LYS A 6 -9.22 -10.77 10.27
CA LYS A 6 -10.64 -10.39 10.44
C LYS A 6 -10.81 -9.01 11.04
N GLU A 7 -9.72 -8.27 11.20
CA GLU A 7 -9.71 -6.91 11.69
C GLU A 7 -10.46 -5.98 10.73
N GLU A 8 -11.16 -4.99 11.27
CA GLU A 8 -11.89 -4.00 10.47
C GLU A 8 -10.92 -2.93 9.97
N HIS A 9 -10.72 -2.91 8.65
CA HIS A 9 -9.83 -1.97 7.96
C HIS A 9 -10.59 -0.96 7.06
N GLN A 10 -11.92 -1.00 7.09
CA GLN A 10 -12.76 -0.15 6.24
C GLN A 10 -12.86 1.26 6.82
N ILE A 11 -12.68 2.27 5.98
CA ILE A 11 -12.88 3.68 6.30
C ILE A 11 -13.86 4.31 5.31
N THR A 12 -14.48 5.43 5.70
CA THR A 12 -15.32 6.20 4.79
C THR A 12 -14.50 6.97 3.75
N LEU A 13 -15.12 7.34 2.63
CA LEU A 13 -14.48 8.16 1.60
C LEU A 13 -14.02 9.53 2.15
N GLU A 14 -14.82 10.14 3.03
CA GLU A 14 -14.48 11.43 3.65
C GLU A 14 -13.25 11.34 4.56
N GLU A 15 -13.12 10.25 5.32
CA GLU A 15 -11.92 9.98 6.12
C GLU A 15 -10.70 9.75 5.24
N ALA A 16 -10.84 8.97 4.17
CA ALA A 16 -9.78 8.74 3.20
C ALA A 16 -9.28 10.07 2.57
N ILE A 17 -10.20 10.94 2.12
CA ILE A 17 -9.87 12.25 1.56
C ILE A 17 -9.11 13.10 2.59
N LYS A 18 -9.58 13.17 3.85
CA LYS A 18 -8.91 13.95 4.90
C LYS A 18 -7.50 13.45 5.18
N LEU A 19 -7.29 12.14 5.25
CA LEU A 19 -5.97 11.54 5.47
C LEU A 19 -5.01 11.88 4.32
N ILE A 20 -5.47 11.75 3.08
CA ILE A 20 -4.66 12.07 1.89
C ILE A 20 -4.34 13.57 1.84
N GLN A 21 -5.31 14.45 2.12
CA GLN A 21 -5.07 15.89 2.17
C GLN A 21 -4.06 16.28 3.25
N ASN A 22 -4.14 15.67 4.43
CA ASN A 22 -3.16 15.89 5.50
C ASN A 22 -1.75 15.46 5.10
N PHE A 23 -1.63 14.38 4.32
CA PHE A 23 -0.36 13.91 3.80
C PHE A 23 0.18 14.85 2.70
N LYS A 24 -0.67 15.25 1.73
CA LYS A 24 -0.34 16.23 0.69
C LYS A 24 0.16 17.57 1.28
N ASN A 25 -0.50 18.08 2.32
CA ASN A 25 -0.13 19.34 2.97
C ASN A 25 1.24 19.29 3.67
N LYS A 26 1.76 18.08 3.95
CA LYS A 26 3.08 17.87 4.56
C LYS A 26 4.17 17.54 3.54
N GLN A 27 3.80 17.20 2.30
CA GLN A 27 4.77 16.96 1.22
C GLN A 27 5.20 18.27 0.57
N THR A 28 6.50 18.38 0.29
CA THR A 28 7.11 19.55 -0.34
C THR A 28 7.69 19.13 -1.69
N GLY A 29 6.86 18.72 -2.66
CA GLY A 29 7.38 18.32 -3.97
C GLY A 29 6.39 17.70 -4.96
N GLN A 30 6.93 17.30 -6.11
CA GLN A 30 6.28 16.44 -7.12
C GLN A 30 6.41 14.97 -6.73
N ASP A 31 5.94 14.62 -5.53
CA ASP A 31 6.09 13.28 -4.99
C ASP A 31 5.05 12.31 -5.61
N VAL A 32 5.39 11.02 -5.64
CA VAL A 32 4.46 9.97 -6.02
C VAL A 32 3.25 10.02 -5.08
N LYS A 33 2.07 10.19 -5.66
CA LYS A 33 0.80 10.39 -4.95
C LYS A 33 0.15 9.07 -4.54
N ALA A 34 0.33 8.04 -5.34
CA ALA A 34 -0.27 6.73 -5.16
C ALA A 34 0.48 5.67 -5.97
N HIS A 35 0.33 4.42 -5.57
CA HIS A 35 0.90 3.26 -6.23
C HIS A 35 -0.23 2.26 -6.52
N TYR A 36 -0.35 1.82 -7.77
CA TYR A 36 -1.34 0.82 -8.17
C TYR A 36 -0.72 -0.58 -8.18
N PHE A 37 -1.37 -1.51 -7.48
CA PHE A 37 -1.04 -2.93 -7.49
C PHE A 37 -2.13 -3.73 -8.20
N GLY A 38 -1.72 -4.67 -9.05
CA GLY A 38 -2.65 -5.55 -9.74
C GLY A 38 -3.37 -6.48 -8.76
N LYS A 39 -4.67 -6.69 -8.97
CA LYS A 39 -5.51 -7.59 -8.15
C LYS A 39 -4.89 -8.98 -8.00
N GLU A 40 -4.43 -9.58 -9.10
CA GLU A 40 -3.85 -10.93 -9.09
C GLU A 40 -2.56 -11.01 -8.25
N ALA A 41 -1.76 -9.95 -8.25
CA ALA A 41 -0.54 -9.90 -7.45
C ALA A 41 -0.86 -9.86 -5.96
N LEU A 42 -1.84 -9.03 -5.56
CA LEU A 42 -2.32 -8.95 -4.18
C LEU A 42 -2.95 -10.26 -3.71
N LEU A 43 -3.76 -10.90 -4.55
CA LEU A 43 -4.36 -12.20 -4.24
C LEU A 43 -3.28 -13.27 -4.05
N LYS A 44 -2.31 -13.37 -4.96
CA LYS A 44 -1.20 -14.32 -4.82
C LYS A 44 -0.41 -14.10 -3.53
N LEU A 45 -0.18 -12.84 -3.14
CA LEU A 45 0.50 -12.52 -1.88
C LEU A 45 -0.34 -12.95 -0.67
N LEU A 46 -1.66 -12.77 -0.72
CA LEU A 46 -2.59 -13.18 0.35
C LEU A 46 -2.81 -14.70 0.42
N GLU A 47 -2.69 -15.40 -0.71
CA GLU A 47 -2.85 -16.87 -0.82
C GLU A 47 -1.63 -17.66 -0.33
N GLN A 48 -0.58 -16.97 0.16
CA GLN A 48 0.59 -17.62 0.73
C GLN A 48 0.25 -18.38 2.00
N ASP A 49 0.95 -19.50 2.22
CA ASP A 49 0.77 -20.30 3.42
C ASP A 49 1.06 -19.49 4.68
N GLY A 50 0.11 -19.52 5.63
CA GLY A 50 0.19 -18.78 6.87
C GLY A 50 0.01 -17.25 6.74
N CYS A 51 -0.36 -16.72 5.57
CA CYS A 51 -0.65 -15.30 5.40
C CYS A 51 -2.05 -14.96 5.91
N VAL A 52 -2.15 -13.99 6.83
CA VAL A 52 -3.41 -13.49 7.38
C VAL A 52 -3.66 -12.02 7.07
N GLY A 53 -2.68 -11.32 6.51
CA GLY A 53 -2.80 -9.92 6.15
C GLY A 53 -1.59 -9.42 5.40
N ILE A 54 -1.54 -8.11 5.16
CA ILE A 54 -0.44 -7.46 4.46
C ILE A 54 0.16 -6.34 5.31
N ARG A 55 1.45 -6.09 5.11
CA ARG A 55 2.14 -4.90 5.61
C ARG A 55 2.72 -4.14 4.44
N ILE A 56 2.61 -2.82 4.51
CA ILE A 56 3.10 -1.89 3.49
C ILE A 56 4.21 -1.06 4.11
N TYR A 57 5.39 -1.12 3.52
CA TYR A 57 6.56 -0.32 3.89
C TYR A 57 6.72 0.85 2.94
N TYR A 58 7.02 2.02 3.50
CA TYR A 58 7.53 3.14 2.74
C TYR A 58 9.00 2.88 2.40
N ALA A 59 9.31 2.83 1.12
CA ALA A 59 10.63 2.66 0.56
C ALA A 59 10.98 3.85 -0.34
N ALA A 60 12.21 3.85 -0.85
CA ALA A 60 12.61 4.76 -1.90
C ALA A 60 13.63 4.05 -2.80
N HIS A 61 13.62 4.38 -4.09
CA HIS A 61 14.67 3.98 -5.02
C HIS A 61 15.97 4.73 -4.71
N GLU A 62 17.08 4.29 -5.32
CA GLU A 62 18.40 4.93 -5.11
C GLU A 62 18.43 6.42 -5.51
N ASP A 63 17.52 6.83 -6.40
CA ASP A 63 17.34 8.21 -6.84
C ASP A 63 16.50 9.06 -5.87
N GLY A 64 16.00 8.46 -4.78
CA GLY A 64 15.13 9.10 -3.80
C GLY A 64 13.65 9.09 -4.16
N THR A 65 13.25 8.46 -5.27
CA THR A 65 11.84 8.33 -5.66
C THR A 65 11.10 7.47 -4.64
N PRO A 66 10.05 7.97 -3.99
CA PRO A 66 9.30 7.21 -2.99
C PRO A 66 8.62 5.98 -3.63
N GLU A 67 8.64 4.89 -2.90
CA GLU A 67 8.17 3.58 -3.35
C GLU A 67 7.43 2.85 -2.23
N LEU A 68 6.59 1.87 -2.57
CA LEU A 68 5.93 1.00 -1.60
C LEU A 68 6.31 -0.46 -1.78
N VAL A 69 6.70 -1.11 -0.67
CA VAL A 69 6.96 -2.55 -0.62
C VAL A 69 5.87 -3.22 0.21
N ILE A 70 5.16 -4.17 -0.38
CA ILE A 70 4.09 -4.95 0.27
C ILE A 70 4.60 -6.35 0.57
N VAL A 71 4.39 -6.81 1.81
CA VAL A 71 4.72 -8.15 2.28
C VAL A 71 3.50 -8.80 2.94
N GLY A 72 3.42 -10.13 2.89
CA GLY A 72 2.45 -10.89 3.67
C GLY A 72 2.84 -10.91 5.15
N VAL A 73 1.86 -11.02 6.04
CA VAL A 73 2.05 -11.11 7.50
C VAL A 73 1.34 -12.34 8.02
N ASN A 74 2.00 -13.07 8.92
CA ASN A 74 1.42 -14.25 9.57
C ASN A 74 0.67 -13.96 10.87
N GLU A 75 0.01 -14.97 11.45
CA GLU A 75 -0.75 -14.85 12.70
C GLU A 75 0.09 -14.30 13.87
N GLY A 76 1.40 -14.59 13.87
CA GLY A 76 2.36 -14.07 14.85
C GLY A 76 2.76 -12.62 14.62
N GLY A 77 2.31 -11.98 13.53
CA GLY A 77 2.71 -10.64 13.14
C GLY A 77 4.07 -10.54 12.46
N SER A 78 4.65 -11.69 12.09
CA SER A 78 5.94 -11.74 11.39
C SER A 78 5.72 -11.63 9.89
N ASP A 79 6.65 -10.94 9.22
CA ASP A 79 6.61 -10.75 7.77
C ASP A 79 7.06 -12.01 7.03
N LEU A 80 6.31 -12.39 6.01
CA LEU A 80 6.60 -13.52 5.13
C LEU A 80 7.66 -13.13 4.09
N THR A 81 8.90 -12.99 4.55
CA THR A 81 10.05 -12.52 3.74
C THR A 81 10.61 -13.56 2.78
N GLU A 82 10.37 -14.84 3.04
CA GLU A 82 10.73 -15.96 2.13
C GLU A 82 9.69 -16.19 1.02
N GLY A 83 8.62 -15.39 1.04
CA GLY A 83 7.49 -15.50 0.15
C GLY A 83 7.45 -14.46 -0.97
N ILE A 84 6.24 -14.18 -1.44
CA ILE A 84 5.93 -13.16 -2.43
C ILE A 84 5.99 -11.79 -1.77
N ILE A 85 6.82 -10.92 -2.37
CA ILE A 85 6.96 -9.51 -2.02
C ILE A 85 6.58 -8.69 -3.26
N LEU A 86 5.76 -7.65 -3.08
CA LEU A 86 5.32 -6.79 -4.18
C LEU A 86 5.95 -5.40 -4.04
N GLU A 87 6.58 -4.94 -5.11
CA GLU A 87 7.04 -3.56 -5.23
C GLU A 87 6.69 -3.00 -6.61
N ARG A 88 6.70 -3.84 -7.67
CA ARG A 88 6.42 -3.49 -9.08
C ARG A 88 5.01 -2.96 -9.32
N ASN A 89 4.75 -1.77 -8.81
CA ASN A 89 3.49 -1.07 -8.92
C ASN A 89 3.56 -0.02 -10.02
N TRP A 90 2.43 0.63 -10.25
CA TRP A 90 2.32 1.71 -11.21
C TRP A 90 2.13 3.02 -10.44
N PRO A 91 3.17 3.88 -10.36
CA PRO A 91 3.09 5.12 -9.62
C PRO A 91 2.24 6.16 -10.36
N CYS A 92 1.55 6.99 -9.58
CA CYS A 92 0.86 8.18 -10.03
C CYS A 92 1.64 9.42 -9.54
N PRO A 93 2.20 10.26 -10.42
CA PRO A 93 2.24 10.19 -11.90
C PRO A 93 3.25 9.15 -12.47
N PRO A 94 3.08 8.67 -13.73
CA PRO A 94 2.13 9.14 -14.75
C PRO A 94 0.77 8.42 -14.75
N TYR A 95 0.60 7.31 -14.02
CA TYR A 95 -0.61 6.49 -14.06
C TYR A 95 -1.64 6.92 -13.03
N CYS A 96 -2.15 8.14 -13.17
CA CYS A 96 -3.16 8.70 -12.28
C CYS A 96 -4.58 8.54 -12.82
N ASP A 97 -5.53 8.32 -11.92
CA ASP A 97 -6.94 8.61 -12.20
C ASP A 97 -7.18 10.12 -12.06
N GLY A 98 -7.40 10.78 -13.19
CA GLY A 98 -7.65 12.22 -13.26
C GLY A 98 -9.01 12.65 -12.72
N GLU A 99 -9.97 11.72 -12.61
CA GLU A 99 -11.34 12.00 -12.14
C GLU A 99 -11.54 11.60 -10.67
N SER A 100 -10.53 10.99 -10.04
CA SER A 100 -10.62 10.52 -8.66
C SER A 100 -10.80 11.67 -7.67
N LYS A 101 -11.84 11.56 -6.84
CA LYS A 101 -12.07 12.44 -5.67
C LYS A 101 -10.93 12.37 -4.63
N LEU A 102 -10.05 11.37 -4.73
CA LEU A 102 -8.87 11.21 -3.88
C LEU A 102 -7.63 11.93 -4.46
N ASN A 103 -7.66 12.27 -5.75
CA ASN A 103 -6.57 13.00 -6.43
C ASN A 103 -6.80 14.52 -6.45
N SER A 104 -7.98 14.99 -6.02
CA SER A 104 -8.34 16.41 -5.88
C SER A 104 -7.47 17.18 -4.88
#